data_AF-A0A661QI21-F1
#
_entry.id   AF-A0A661QI21-F1
#
_cell.length_a   1.000
_cell.length_b   1.000
_cell.length_c   1.000
_cell.angle_alpha   90.00
_cell.angle_beta   90.00
_cell.angle_gamma   90.00
#
_symmetry.space_group_name_H-M   'P 1'
#
loop_
_entity.id
_entity.type
_entity.pdbx_description
1 polymer ?
#
loop_
_entity_poly.entity_id
_entity_poly.type
_entity_poly.pdbx_seq_one_letter_code
_entity_poly.pdbx_strand_id
1 'polypeptide(L)'
;QGHGYTILETANQNPYYRPGEILRGHEFHYSRPILARDAALEPVFRVLRGNGIDGMNDGLQKKNLLATYTHIHAGGNPDWAKRILKVAKAFNAQKKFWESEKRN
;
A
#
# COMPACT_ATOMS: atom_id res chain seq x y z
N GLN A 1 -10.25 16.50 -2.39
CA GLN A 1 -10.70 16.27 -3.77
C GLN A 1 -9.43 16.07 -4.58
N GLY A 2 -9.01 14.81 -4.77
CA GLY A 2 -7.80 14.45 -5.51
C GLY A 2 -8.16 14.13 -6.95
N HIS A 3 -7.59 14.89 -7.90
CA HIS A 3 -7.81 14.72 -9.33
C HIS A 3 -6.50 14.96 -10.06
N GLY A 4 -5.89 13.89 -10.55
CA GLY A 4 -4.74 13.97 -11.43
C GLY A 4 -3.55 13.17 -10.94
N TYR A 5 -2.35 13.62 -11.30
CA TYR A 5 -1.13 12.86 -11.13
C TYR A 5 -0.62 12.87 -9.69
N THR A 6 -0.22 11.70 -9.20
CA THR A 6 0.40 11.54 -7.89
C THR A 6 1.85 11.09 -8.00
N ILE A 7 2.67 11.62 -7.09
CA ILE A 7 4.01 11.14 -6.82
C ILE A 7 4.08 10.84 -5.33
N LEU A 8 4.38 9.59 -5.02
CA LEU A 8 4.49 9.10 -3.66
C LEU A 8 5.92 8.61 -3.40
N GLU A 9 6.41 8.83 -2.20
CA GLU A 9 7.60 8.15 -1.69
C GLU A 9 7.18 7.12 -0.65
N THR A 10 7.73 5.92 -0.74
CA THR A 10 7.56 4.91 0.32
C THR A 10 8.31 5.35 1.56
N ALA A 11 7.60 5.82 2.58
CA ALA A 11 8.19 6.32 3.81
C ALA A 11 8.43 5.18 4.82
N ASN A 12 7.47 4.26 4.92
CA ASN A 12 7.47 3.22 5.94
C ASN A 12 7.61 1.81 5.34
N GLN A 13 8.13 0.90 6.17
CA GLN A 13 8.25 -0.51 5.80
C GLN A 13 6.86 -1.10 5.50
N ASN A 14 6.76 -1.80 4.38
CA ASN A 14 5.55 -2.51 3.99
C ASN A 14 5.89 -3.74 3.11
N PRO A 15 4.96 -4.68 2.92
CA PRO A 15 5.23 -5.90 2.15
C PRO A 15 5.47 -5.70 0.65
N TYR A 16 5.08 -4.54 0.10
CA TYR A 16 5.01 -4.32 -1.35
C TYR A 16 6.17 -3.48 -1.87
N TYR A 17 6.48 -2.35 -1.24
CA TYR A 17 7.47 -1.37 -1.69
C TYR A 17 8.57 -1.17 -0.64
N ARG A 18 9.81 -0.99 -1.07
CA ARG A 18 10.91 -0.68 -0.14
C ARG A 18 10.87 0.80 0.23
N PRO A 19 11.22 1.17 1.48
CA PRO A 19 11.42 2.57 1.84
C PRO A 19 12.35 3.30 0.85
N GLY A 20 12.01 4.54 0.51
CA GLY A 20 12.69 5.38 -0.47
C GLY A 20 12.28 5.15 -1.93
N GLU A 21 11.46 4.12 -2.24
CA GLU A 21 10.95 3.95 -3.60
C GLU A 21 9.95 5.06 -3.98
N ILE A 22 10.08 5.59 -5.20
CA ILE A 22 9.16 6.58 -5.77
C ILE A 22 8.12 5.89 -6.64
N LEU A 23 6.85 6.08 -6.29
CA LEU A 23 5.71 5.58 -7.03
C LEU A 23 5.03 6.73 -7.77
N ARG A 24 4.61 6.42 -9.00
CA ARG A 24 3.88 7.34 -9.87
C ARG A 24 2.53 6.76 -10.21
N GLY A 25 1.50 7.60 -10.15
CA GLY A 25 0.14 7.16 -10.39
C GLY A 25 -0.80 8.33 -10.59
N HIS A 26 -2.08 8.04 -10.40
CA HIS A 26 -3.11 9.06 -10.39
C HIS A 26 -4.07 8.83 -9.23
N GLU A 27 -4.68 9.90 -8.77
CA GLU A 27 -5.76 9.84 -7.79
C GLU A 27 -7.03 10.45 -8.39
N PHE A 28 -8.16 9.78 -8.15
CA PHE A 28 -9.48 10.23 -8.56
C PHE A 28 -10.48 9.81 -7.48
N HIS A 29 -10.59 10.59 -6.42
CA HIS A 29 -11.50 10.26 -5.31
C HIS A 29 -12.24 11.48 -4.77
N TYR A 30 -13.54 11.27 -4.61
CA TYR A 30 -14.46 12.17 -3.89
C TYR A 30 -14.61 11.76 -2.42
N SER A 31 -14.27 10.52 -2.08
CA SER A 31 -14.36 10.02 -0.71
C SER A 31 -13.24 10.56 0.17
N ARG A 32 -13.54 10.66 1.46
CA ARG A 32 -12.59 10.98 2.51
C ARG A 32 -12.69 9.88 3.58
N PRO A 33 -11.58 9.27 4.00
CA PRO A 33 -11.62 8.21 4.99
C PRO A 33 -11.85 8.82 6.38
N ILE A 34 -12.68 8.16 7.19
CA ILE A 34 -12.83 8.46 8.61
C ILE A 34 -11.93 7.47 9.35
N LEU A 35 -10.77 7.94 9.81
CA LEU A 35 -9.83 7.12 10.56
C LEU A 35 -10.25 7.08 12.02
N ALA A 36 -10.47 5.88 12.55
CA ALA A 36 -10.72 5.69 13.98
C ALA A 36 -9.43 6.03 14.75
N ARG A 37 -9.54 6.82 15.82
CA ARG A 37 -8.38 7.37 16.57
C ARG A 37 -7.51 6.29 17.21
N ASP A 38 -8.05 5.09 17.41
CA ASP A 38 -7.47 3.92 18.05
C ASP A 38 -6.94 2.89 17.04
N ALA A 39 -7.22 3.06 15.75
CA ALA A 39 -6.66 2.20 14.73
C ALA A 39 -5.20 2.57 14.50
N ALA A 40 -4.27 1.75 15.00
CA ALA A 40 -2.85 1.82 14.70
C ALA A 40 -2.60 1.50 13.21
N LEU A 41 -2.96 2.45 12.34
CA LEU A 41 -2.76 2.40 10.90
C LEU A 41 -1.66 3.38 10.56
N GLU A 42 -0.49 2.83 10.27
CA GLU A 42 0.65 3.63 9.84
C GLU A 42 0.50 3.98 8.36
N PRO A 43 0.68 5.26 7.99
CA PRO A 43 0.74 5.64 6.59
C PRO A 43 1.96 4.98 5.93
N VAL A 44 1.80 4.50 4.70
CA VAL A 44 2.90 3.80 3.98
C VAL A 44 3.69 4.77 3.13
N PHE A 45 3.01 5.75 2.55
CA PHE A 45 3.56 6.69 1.61
C PHE A 45 3.50 8.12 2.11
N ARG A 46 4.58 8.86 1.84
CA ARG A 46 4.59 10.31 1.88
C ARG A 46 4.18 10.85 0.52
N VAL A 47 3.22 11.77 0.50
CA VAL A 47 2.77 12.44 -0.71
C VAL A 47 3.80 13.50 -1.09
N LEU A 48 4.43 13.35 -2.26
CA LEU A 48 5.29 14.38 -2.86
C LEU A 48 4.50 15.27 -3.83
N ARG A 49 3.45 14.71 -4.45
CA ARG A 49 2.49 15.42 -5.30
C ARG A 49 1.14 14.69 -5.26
N GLY A 50 0.05 15.45 -5.21
CA GLY A 50 -1.31 14.94 -5.05
C GLY A 50 -1.87 15.26 -3.67
N ASN A 51 -2.98 14.62 -3.31
CA ASN A 51 -3.63 14.78 -2.02
C ASN A 51 -3.52 13.53 -1.15
N GLY A 52 -3.62 12.32 -1.72
CA GLY A 52 -3.69 11.09 -0.93
C GLY A 52 -4.83 11.12 0.10
N ILE A 53 -4.54 10.68 1.33
CA ILE A 53 -5.51 10.59 2.42
C ILE A 53 -5.77 11.95 3.08
N ASP A 54 -4.72 12.72 3.35
CA ASP A 54 -4.78 13.93 4.18
C ASP A 54 -3.99 15.14 3.62
N GLY A 55 -3.41 15.01 2.42
CA GLY A 55 -2.54 16.01 1.79
C GLY A 55 -1.05 15.76 2.00
N MET A 56 -0.68 14.91 2.97
CA MET A 56 0.71 14.62 3.33
C MET A 56 1.05 13.14 3.23
N ASN A 57 0.06 12.28 3.43
CA ASN A 57 0.19 10.84 3.53
C ASN A 57 -0.80 10.12 2.60
N ASP A 58 -0.41 8.95 2.12
CA ASP A 58 -1.28 8.00 1.42
C ASP A 58 -0.87 6.57 1.80
N GLY A 59 -1.74 5.60 1.53
CA GLY A 59 -1.47 4.21 1.84
C GLY A 59 -1.67 3.90 3.33
N LEU A 60 -2.57 3.00 3.66
CA LEU A 60 -2.71 2.43 5.00
C LEU A 60 -2.39 0.95 4.94
N GLN A 61 -1.60 0.49 5.90
CA GLN A 61 -1.24 -0.91 6.02
C GLN A 61 -1.97 -1.59 7.18
N LYS A 62 -2.48 -2.80 6.92
CA LYS A 62 -2.83 -3.75 7.98
C LYS A 62 -2.44 -5.17 7.57
N LYS A 63 -1.43 -5.75 8.24
CA LYS A 63 -0.81 -7.02 7.81
C LYS A 63 -0.32 -6.91 6.37
N ASN A 64 -0.87 -7.73 5.46
CA ASN A 64 -0.60 -7.70 4.03
C ASN A 64 -1.61 -6.86 3.24
N LEU A 65 -2.58 -6.18 3.86
CA LEU A 65 -3.43 -5.22 3.15
C LEU A 65 -2.70 -3.88 3.01
N LEU A 66 -2.67 -3.36 1.78
CA LEU A 66 -2.28 -1.98 1.48
C LEU A 66 -3.46 -1.30 0.78
N ALA A 67 -4.05 -0.30 1.43
CA ALA A 67 -5.15 0.49 0.89
C ALA A 67 -4.66 1.90 0.56
N THR A 68 -4.81 2.36 -0.68
CA THR A 68 -4.28 3.65 -1.14
C THR A 68 -5.26 4.31 -2.11
N TYR A 69 -5.32 5.64 -2.12
CA TYR A 69 -6.07 6.39 -3.12
C TYR A 69 -5.33 6.47 -4.46
N THR A 70 -4.02 6.25 -4.46
CA THR A 70 -3.22 6.25 -5.68
C THR A 70 -3.43 5.00 -6.52
N HIS A 71 -3.96 5.19 -7.72
CA HIS A 71 -3.94 4.22 -8.80
C HIS A 71 -2.55 4.22 -9.44
N ILE A 72 -1.77 3.20 -9.12
CA ILE A 72 -0.39 3.05 -9.60
C ILE A 72 -0.37 2.88 -11.13
N HIS A 73 0.49 3.63 -11.81
CA HIS A 73 0.69 3.47 -13.24
C HIS A 73 1.52 2.21 -13.51
N ALA A 74 0.93 1.19 -14.13
CA ALA A 74 1.58 -0.09 -14.38
C ALA A 74 2.90 0.05 -15.17
N GLY A 75 2.92 0.89 -16.21
CA GLY A 75 4.13 1.14 -17.01
C GLY A 75 5.22 1.91 -16.27
N GLY A 76 4.85 2.70 -15.25
CA GLY A 76 5.80 3.46 -14.43
C GLY A 76 6.33 2.66 -13.23
N ASN A 77 5.72 1.52 -12.93
CA ASN A 77 6.01 0.70 -11.76
C ASN A 77 5.98 -0.79 -12.13
N PRO A 78 6.81 -1.27 -13.09
CA PRO A 78 6.67 -2.59 -13.71
C PRO A 78 6.71 -3.78 -12.74
N ASP A 79 7.27 -3.58 -11.53
CA ASP A 79 7.33 -4.63 -10.50
C ASP A 79 6.07 -4.73 -9.63
N TRP A 80 5.05 -3.88 -9.83
CA TRP A 80 3.82 -3.89 -9.03
C TRP A 80 3.20 -5.30 -8.94
N ALA A 81 3.09 -5.99 -10.09
CA ALA A 81 2.50 -7.32 -10.17
C ALA A 81 3.38 -8.37 -9.49
N LYS A 82 4.71 -8.30 -9.69
CA LYS A 82 5.66 -9.23 -9.04
C LYS A 82 5.62 -9.10 -7.52
N ARG A 83 5.46 -7.88 -7.00
CA ARG A 83 5.37 -7.59 -5.57
C ARG A 83 4.10 -8.19 -4.96
N ILE A 84 2.95 -8.03 -5.62
CA ILE A 84 1.70 -8.69 -5.21
C ILE A 84 1.87 -10.21 -5.18
N LEU A 85 2.41 -10.81 -6.24
CA LEU A 85 2.63 -12.26 -6.31
C LEU A 85 3.61 -12.76 -5.24
N LYS A 86 4.67 -12.00 -4.93
CA LYS A 86 5.62 -12.33 -3.87
C LYS A 86 4.92 -12.41 -2.51
N VAL A 87 4.12 -11.41 -2.17
CA VAL A 87 3.37 -11.35 -0.90
C VAL A 87 2.35 -12.50 -0.82
N ALA A 88 1.63 -12.77 -1.90
CA ALA A 88 0.67 -13.88 -1.96
C ALA A 88 1.33 -15.25 -1.76
N LYS A 89 2.49 -15.49 -2.42
CA LYS A 89 3.26 -16.73 -2.25
C LYS A 89 3.76 -16.91 -0.81
N ALA A 90 4.29 -15.84 -0.21
CA ALA A 90 4.75 -15.87 1.17
C ALA A 90 3.62 -16.21 2.15
N PHE A 91 2.44 -15.61 1.96
CA PHE A 91 1.27 -15.92 2.77
C PHE A 91 0.82 -17.38 2.61
N ASN A 92 0.79 -17.90 1.38
CA ASN A 92 0.43 -19.30 1.13
C ASN A 92 1.40 -20.29 1.82
N ALA A 93 2.70 -19.99 1.82
CA ALA A 93 3.70 -20.80 2.52
C ALA A 93 3.47 -20.79 4.06
N GLN A 94 3.23 -19.62 4.64
CA GLN A 94 2.90 -19.49 6.06
C GLN A 94 1.61 -20.24 6.41
N LYS A 95 0.56 -20.11 5.59
CA LYS A 95 -0.71 -20.81 5.79
C LYS A 95 -0.51 -22.33 5.85
N LYS A 96 0.23 -22.90 4.90
CA LYS A 96 0.53 -24.34 4.87
C LYS A 96 1.29 -24.81 6.10
N PHE A 97 2.24 -24.00 6.58
CA PHE A 97 2.98 -24.28 7.81
C PHE A 97 2.02 -24.37 9.02
N TRP A 98 1.17 -23.36 9.22
CA TRP A 98 0.18 -23.37 10.30
C TRP A 98 -0.82 -24.52 10.21
N GLU A 99 -1.25 -24.90 9.01
CA GLU A 99 -2.13 -26.05 8.79
C GLU A 99 -1.44 -27.39 9.11
N SER A 100 -0.13 -27.49 8.90
CA SER A 100 0.64 -28.68 9.25
C SER A 100 0.86 -28.82 10.75
N GLU A 101 1.09 -27.71 11.47
CA GLU A 101 1.25 -27.72 12.93
C GLU A 101 -0.04 -28.08 13.67
N LYS A 102 -1.21 -27.66 13.16
CA LYS A 102 -2.52 -28.01 13.75
C LYS A 102 -2.91 -29.47 13.60
N ARG A 103 -2.22 -30.23 12.74
CA ARG A 103 -2.53 -31.63 12.44
C ARG A 103 -1.65 -32.60 13.23
N ASN A 104 -0.66 -32.09 13.97
CA ASN A 104 0.17 -32.80 14.93
C ASN A 104 -0.27 -32.46 16.35
#